data_AF-A0A2I0SYU9-F1
#
_entry.id   AF-A0A2I0SYU9-F1
#
_cell.length_a   1.000
_cell.length_b   1.000
_cell.length_c   1.000
_cell.angle_alpha   90.00
_cell.angle_beta   90.00
_cell.angle_gamma   90.00
#
_symmetry.space_group_name_H-M   'P 1'
#
loop_
_entity.id
_entity.type
_entity.pdbx_description
1 polymer ?
#
loop_
_entity_poly.entity_id
_entity_poly.type
_entity_poly.pdbx_seq_one_letter_code
_entity_poly.pdbx_strand_id
1 'polypeptide(L)'
;MINTNCSAVHTRQALCCKMSVEYDKFLESGQKWFCHVDDDNYVNPRTLLHLLSAFSHSQDVYVGRPSLDHPIEAADHVQSDGSVSKPCN
;
A
#
# COMPACT_ATOMS: atom_id res chain seq x y z
N MET A 1 11.40 -7.40 -9.50
CA MET A 1 11.88 -7.05 -8.14
C MET A 1 12.42 -5.63 -8.20
N ILE A 2 12.00 -4.76 -7.29
CA ILE A 2 12.37 -3.34 -7.25
C ILE A 2 13.43 -3.17 -6.16
N ASN A 3 14.57 -2.56 -6.49
CA ASN A 3 15.53 -2.18 -5.46
C ASN A 3 15.09 -0.85 -4.85
N THR A 4 14.65 -0.90 -3.59
CA THR A 4 14.13 0.27 -2.87
C THR A 4 15.24 1.10 -2.21
N ASN A 5 16.45 0.55 -2.09
CA ASN A 5 17.54 1.10 -1.26
C ASN A 5 17.14 1.37 0.21
N CYS A 6 16.03 0.80 0.68
CA CYS A 6 15.61 0.85 2.08
C CYS A 6 16.39 -0.18 2.91
N SER A 7 16.40 0.01 4.23
CA SER A 7 17.01 -0.95 5.15
C SER A 7 16.39 -2.36 5.01
N ALA A 8 17.23 -3.39 5.15
CA ALA A 8 16.80 -4.78 5.07
C ALA A 8 16.16 -5.30 6.38
N VAL A 9 16.24 -4.54 7.48
CA VAL A 9 15.65 -4.92 8.77
C VAL A 9 14.12 -4.91 8.71
N HIS A 10 13.48 -5.65 9.62
CA HIS A 10 12.02 -5.78 9.71
C HIS A 10 11.44 -4.81 10.76
N THR A 11 11.89 -3.56 10.77
CA THR A 11 11.29 -2.51 11.61
C THR A 11 10.17 -1.80 10.85
N ARG A 12 9.20 -1.22 11.56
CA ARG A 12 8.09 -0.46 10.94
C ARG A 12 8.60 0.56 9.92
N GLN A 13 9.56 1.39 10.31
CA GLN A 13 10.14 2.41 9.44
C GLN A 13 10.76 1.83 8.16
N ALA A 14 11.48 0.70 8.26
CA ALA A 14 12.09 0.05 7.10
C ALA A 14 11.04 -0.54 6.15
N LEU A 15 9.97 -1.13 6.69
CA LEU A 15 8.83 -1.65 5.91
C LEU A 15 8.04 -0.53 5.25
N CYS A 16 7.77 0.56 5.97
CA CYS A 16 7.12 1.75 5.42
C CYS A 16 7.94 2.38 4.28
N CYS A 17 9.27 2.42 4.40
CA CYS A 17 10.13 2.85 3.30
C CYS A 17 9.94 1.98 2.05
N LYS A 18 9.96 0.64 2.20
CA LYS A 18 9.76 -0.28 1.08
C LYS A 18 8.38 -0.07 0.44
N MET A 19 7.33 -0.03 1.27
CA MET A 19 5.95 0.23 0.85
C MET A 19 5.79 1.56 0.11
N SER A 20 6.43 2.63 0.57
CA SER A 20 6.36 3.93 -0.11
C SER A 20 6.95 3.85 -1.52
N VAL A 21 8.06 3.14 -1.70
CA VAL A 21 8.68 2.97 -3.02
C VAL A 21 7.82 2.10 -3.93
N GLU A 22 7.19 1.04 -3.41
CA GLU A 22 6.23 0.24 -4.17
C GLU A 22 5.03 1.07 -4.65
N TYR A 23 4.50 1.93 -3.77
CA TYR A 23 3.38 2.80 -4.10
C TYR A 23 3.75 3.87 -5.13
N ASP A 24 4.91 4.54 -4.97
CA ASP A 24 5.42 5.50 -5.95
C ASP A 24 5.57 4.85 -7.34
N LYS A 25 6.10 3.62 -7.39
CA LYS A 25 6.26 2.86 -8.65
C LYS A 25 4.92 2.47 -9.27
N PHE A 26 3.91 2.18 -8.46
CA PHE A 26 2.56 1.96 -8.95
C PHE A 26 1.97 3.24 -9.57
N LEU A 27 2.09 4.38 -8.89
CA LEU A 27 1.60 5.68 -9.40
C LEU A 27 2.26 6.04 -10.74
N GLU A 28 3.57 5.86 -10.85
CA GLU A 28 4.32 6.07 -12.10
C GLU A 28 3.86 5.16 -13.26
N SER A 29 3.34 3.97 -12.95
CA SER A 29 2.92 2.99 -13.96
C SER A 29 1.60 3.32 -14.66
N GLY A 30 0.77 4.20 -14.08
CA GLY A 30 -0.56 4.52 -14.59
C GLY A 30 -1.55 3.36 -14.60
N GLN A 31 -1.27 2.27 -13.86
CA GLN A 31 -2.15 1.12 -13.77
C GLN A 31 -3.38 1.40 -12.90
N LYS A 32 -4.45 0.63 -13.14
CA LYS A 32 -5.76 0.82 -12.49
C LYS A 32 -5.87 0.20 -11.10
N TRP A 33 -5.03 -0.80 -10.80
CA TRP A 33 -5.12 -1.59 -9.59
C TRP A 33 -3.74 -1.77 -8.96
N PHE A 34 -3.63 -1.47 -7.67
CA PHE A 34 -2.48 -1.79 -6.84
C PHE A 34 -2.85 -2.98 -5.94
N CYS A 35 -2.03 -4.02 -5.94
CA CYS A 35 -2.20 -5.18 -5.07
C CYS A 35 -0.87 -5.43 -4.37
N HIS A 36 -0.83 -5.22 -3.05
CA HIS A 36 0.32 -5.56 -2.22
C HIS A 36 0.18 -6.98 -1.67
N VAL A 37 1.25 -7.76 -1.75
CA VAL A 37 1.35 -9.15 -1.27
C VAL A 37 2.74 -9.41 -0.74
N ASP A 38 2.85 -10.22 0.31
CA ASP A 38 4.14 -10.64 0.87
C ASP A 38 4.81 -11.73 0.01
N ASP A 39 6.09 -12.00 0.24
CA ASP A 39 6.89 -12.98 -0.50
C ASP A 39 6.51 -14.44 -0.22
N ASP A 40 5.77 -14.68 0.87
CA ASP A 40 5.22 -15.97 1.27
C ASP A 40 3.75 -16.18 0.86
N ASN A 41 3.15 -15.22 0.14
CA ASN A 41 1.76 -15.30 -0.29
C ASN A 41 1.62 -15.98 -1.67
N TYR A 42 0.63 -16.86 -1.80
CA TYR A 42 0.20 -17.38 -3.11
C TYR A 42 -0.93 -16.52 -3.68
N VAL A 43 -0.77 -16.07 -4.93
CA VAL A 43 -1.80 -15.31 -5.64
C VAL A 43 -2.37 -16.15 -6.78
N ASN A 44 -3.70 -16.25 -6.85
CA ASN A 44 -4.40 -16.78 -8.03
C ASN A 44 -4.85 -15.60 -8.92
N PRO A 45 -4.18 -15.33 -10.06
CA PRO A 45 -4.46 -14.13 -10.86
C PRO A 45 -5.85 -14.14 -11.50
N ARG A 46 -6.40 -15.33 -11.82
CA ARG A 46 -7.73 -15.45 -12.42
C ARG A 46 -8.82 -15.04 -11.45
N THR A 47 -8.74 -15.54 -10.22
CA THR A 47 -9.70 -15.19 -9.17
C THR A 47 -9.56 -13.72 -8.76
N LEU A 48 -8.33 -13.21 -8.68
CA LEU A 48 -8.09 -11.79 -8.40
C LEU A 48 -8.73 -10.89 -9.47
N LEU A 49 -8.53 -11.18 -10.75
CA LEU A 49 -9.13 -10.40 -11.83
C LEU A 49 -10.67 -10.44 -11.77
N HIS A 50 -11.25 -11.61 -11.49
CA HIS A 50 -12.70 -11.74 -11.33
C HIS A 50 -13.23 -10.88 -10.18
N LEU A 51 -12.56 -10.89 -9.02
CA LEU A 51 -12.90 -10.03 -7.88
C LEU A 51 -12.84 -8.55 -8.26
N LEU A 52 -11.73 -8.11 -8.86
CA LEU A 52 -11.52 -6.70 -9.23
C LEU A 52 -12.54 -6.22 -10.29
N SER A 53 -13.03 -7.11 -11.15
CA SER A 53 -14.04 -6.79 -12.16
C SER A 53 -15.41 -6.39 -11.59
N ALA A 54 -15.67 -6.71 -10.31
CA ALA A 54 -16.90 -6.33 -9.63
C ALA A 54 -16.93 -4.86 -9.18
N PHE A 55 -15.80 -4.14 -9.26
CA PHE A 55 -15.65 -2.77 -8.79
C PHE A 55 -15.31 -1.82 -9.95
N SER A 56 -15.76 -0.56 -9.85
CA SER A 56 -15.29 0.48 -10.76
C SER A 56 -13.92 0.99 -10.30
N HIS A 57 -12.91 0.91 -11.16
CA HIS A 57 -11.58 1.47 -10.91
C HIS A 57 -11.55 3.02 -10.87
N SER A 58 -12.69 3.68 -11.08
CA SER A 58 -12.83 5.14 -10.99
C SER A 58 -13.34 5.60 -9.62
N GLN A 59 -13.54 4.68 -8.68
CA GLN A 59 -13.98 4.94 -7.31
C GLN A 59 -12.90 4.51 -6.33
N ASP A 60 -12.88 5.13 -5.16
CA ASP A 60 -11.97 4.74 -4.09
C ASP A 60 -12.44 3.40 -3.50
N VAL A 61 -11.61 2.37 -3.70
CA VAL A 61 -11.91 0.99 -3.31
C VAL A 61 -10.70 0.40 -2.60
N TYR A 62 -10.90 0.00 -1.34
CA TYR A 62 -9.91 -0.76 -0.58
C TYR A 62 -10.52 -2.11 -0.19
N VAL A 63 -9.93 -3.19 -0.71
CA VAL A 63 -10.41 -4.56 -0.51
C VAL A 63 -9.31 -5.36 0.16
N GLY A 64 -9.67 -6.03 1.24
CA GLY A 64 -8.75 -6.89 1.99
C GLY A 64 -9.49 -7.66 3.05
N ARG A 65 -8.75 -8.51 3.77
CA ARG A 65 -9.26 -9.14 4.99
C ARG A 65 -9.13 -8.13 6.13
N PRO A 66 -10.22 -7.72 6.79
CA PRO A 66 -10.12 -6.83 7.94
C PRO A 66 -9.32 -7.50 9.06
N SER A 67 -8.32 -6.80 9.58
CA SER A 67 -7.57 -7.21 10.78
C SER A 67 -8.21 -6.69 12.07
N LEU A 68 -9.08 -5.68 11.95
CA LEU A 68 -9.85 -5.09 13.03
C LEU A 68 -11.33 -5.35 12.79
N ASP A 69 -12.11 -5.38 13.86
CA ASP A 69 -13.58 -5.43 13.85
C ASP A 69 -14.22 -4.03 13.72
N HIS A 70 -13.39 -2.99 13.66
CA HIS A 70 -13.77 -1.57 13.51
C HIS A 70 -12.95 -0.88 12.41
N PRO A 71 -13.41 0.26 11.87
CA PRO A 71 -12.65 1.05 10.90
C PRO A 71 -11.29 1.49 11.45
N ILE A 72 -10.29 1.54 10.57
CA ILE A 72 -8.96 2.03 10.94
C ILE A 72 -9.02 3.57 11.08
N GLU A 73 -8.52 4.09 12.20
CA GLU A 73 -8.28 5.52 12.38
C GLU A 73 -6.81 5.81 12.03
N ALA A 74 -6.58 6.55 10.94
CA ALA A 74 -5.27 7.05 10.59
C ALA A 74 -5.11 8.48 11.13
N ALA A 75 -4.08 8.74 11.92
CA ALA A 75 -3.83 10.08 12.43
C ALA A 75 -3.32 11.00 11.30
N ASP A 76 -4.15 11.96 10.87
CA ASP A 76 -3.72 13.07 10.02
C ASP A 76 -2.84 14.03 10.82
N HIS A 77 -1.54 13.77 10.87
CA HIS A 77 -0.58 14.67 11.51
C HIS A 77 -0.16 15.79 10.55
N VAL A 78 -1.00 16.83 10.40
CA VAL A 78 -0.53 18.13 9.91
C VAL A 78 0.21 18.83 11.05
N GLN A 79 1.55 18.82 11.03
CA GLN A 79 2.34 19.67 11.93
C GLN A 79 2.35 21.11 11.40
N SER A 80 2.13 22.08 12.30
CA SER A 80 1.89 23.51 12.02
C SER A 80 3.07 24.31 11.43
N ASP A 81 4.21 23.69 11.14
CA ASP A 81 5.46 24.41 10.82
C ASP A 81 5.94 24.26 9.36
N GLY A 82 5.05 23.88 8.43
CA GLY A 82 5.34 23.90 6.98
C GLY A 82 6.44 22.93 6.51
N SER A 83 7.01 22.13 7.42
CA SER A 83 7.89 21.02 7.10
C SER A 83 7.08 19.73 7.11
N VAL A 84 6.89 19.14 5.94
CA VAL A 84 6.30 17.80 5.82
C VAL A 84 7.33 16.80 6.34
N SER A 85 7.19 16.38 7.60
CA SER A 85 7.79 15.13 8.02
C SER A 85 7.09 14.04 7.21
N LYS A 86 7.81 13.36 6.30
CA LYS A 86 7.25 12.20 5.60
C LYS A 86 6.88 11.18 6.66
N PRO A 87 5.60 10.85 6.89
CA PRO A 87 5.27 9.84 7.86
C PRO A 87 5.72 8.50 7.27
N CYS A 88 6.69 7.85 7.90
CA CYS A 88 6.64 6.38 7.96
C CYS A 88 5.87 5.96 9.20
N ASN A 89 5.87 6.78 10.25
CA ASN A 89 6.20 6.12 11.51
C ASN A 89 7.64 5.63 11.47
#